data_AF-A0A955AQC9-F1
#
_entry.id   AF-A0A955AQC9-F1
#
_cell.length_a   1.000
_cell.length_b   1.000
_cell.length_c   1.000
_cell.angle_alpha   90.00
_cell.angle_beta   90.00
_cell.angle_gamma   90.00
#
_symmetry.space_group_name_H-M   'P 1'
#
loop_
_entity.id
_entity.type
_entity.pdbx_description
1 polymer ?
#
loop_
_entity_poly.entity_id
_entity_poly.type
_entity_poly.pdbx_seq_one_letter_code
_entity_poly.pdbx_strand_id
1 'polypeptide(L)'
;NRGFEICVHVILGLPGESHDDMLATAREMARLPVDSIKLHNLYAVKRTPLADQVQNGEVELMNRDDYVRTLVDILEILPPHMLVERISGDAPPDYFVGPSWCLDKPAVLLAVNDELERRDTWQGKFYSP
;
A
#
# COMPACT_ATOMS: atom_id res chain seq x y z
N ASN A 1 -21.99 2.61 -18.81
CA ASN A 1 -21.35 3.51 -17.84
C ASN A 1 -22.38 4.51 -17.31
N ARG A 2 -22.47 4.68 -15.98
CA ARG A 2 -23.40 5.63 -15.31
C ARG A 2 -22.75 6.96 -14.93
N GLY A 3 -21.47 7.17 -15.27
CA GLY A 3 -20.72 8.39 -14.96
C GLY A 3 -20.25 8.49 -13.51
N PHE A 4 -20.07 7.36 -12.82
CA PHE A 4 -19.49 7.33 -11.48
C PHE A 4 -17.97 7.19 -11.58
N GLU A 5 -17.27 7.89 -10.70
CA GLU A 5 -15.85 7.65 -10.42
C GLU A 5 -15.70 6.32 -9.66
N ILE A 6 -14.74 5.50 -10.09
CA ILE A 6 -14.46 4.18 -9.55
C ILE A 6 -13.13 4.24 -8.81
N CYS A 7 -13.18 3.98 -7.50
CA CYS A 7 -12.02 3.84 -6.64
C CYS A 7 -11.78 2.37 -6.28
N VAL A 8 -10.54 1.90 -6.38
CA VAL A 8 -10.15 0.57 -5.88
C VAL A 8 -9.32 0.69 -4.60
N HIS A 9 -9.70 -0.08 -3.57
CA HIS A 9 -8.92 -0.20 -2.35
C HIS A 9 -8.03 -1.45 -2.43
N VAL A 10 -6.72 -1.24 -2.43
CA VAL A 10 -5.70 -2.30 -2.43
C VAL A 10 -5.03 -2.35 -1.06
N ILE A 11 -4.92 -3.55 -0.50
CA ILE A 11 -4.19 -3.83 0.73
C ILE A 11 -2.93 -4.61 0.35
N LEU A 12 -1.77 -4.11 0.75
CA LEU A 12 -0.44 -4.64 0.46
C LEU A 12 0.09 -5.44 1.65
N GLY A 13 0.70 -6.59 1.36
CA GLY A 13 1.31 -7.46 2.36
C GLY A 13 0.30 -8.43 2.98
N LEU A 14 -0.63 -8.94 2.17
CA LEU A 14 -1.53 -10.01 2.59
C LEU A 14 -0.75 -11.30 2.90
N PRO A 15 -1.24 -12.18 3.81
CA PRO A 15 -0.55 -13.44 4.11
C PRO A 15 -0.34 -14.27 2.85
N GLY A 16 0.92 -14.58 2.54
CA GLY A 16 1.31 -15.33 1.33
C GLY A 16 1.51 -14.48 0.07
N GLU A 17 1.32 -13.16 0.14
CA GLU A 17 1.53 -12.24 -0.98
C GLU A 17 3.02 -11.87 -1.11
N SER A 18 3.57 -12.07 -2.30
CA SER A 18 4.94 -11.64 -2.63
C SER A 18 4.99 -10.20 -3.17
N HIS A 19 6.20 -9.64 -3.27
CA HIS A 19 6.42 -8.35 -3.93
C HIS A 19 5.91 -8.33 -5.37
N ASP A 20 6.15 -9.40 -6.13
CA ASP A 20 5.70 -9.53 -7.51
C ASP A 20 4.18 -9.62 -7.62
N ASP A 21 3.50 -10.25 -6.65
CA ASP A 21 2.03 -10.31 -6.61
C ASP A 21 1.42 -8.92 -6.39
N MET A 22 2.01 -8.12 -5.48
CA MET A 22 1.60 -6.74 -5.26
C MET A 22 1.80 -5.87 -6.51
N LEU A 23 2.91 -6.05 -7.22
CA LEU A 23 3.15 -5.37 -8.49
C LEU A 23 2.19 -5.84 -9.59
N ALA A 24 1.87 -7.13 -9.67
CA ALA A 24 0.89 -7.65 -10.60
C ALA A 24 -0.49 -7.01 -10.35
N THR A 25 -0.90 -6.90 -9.08
CA THR A 25 -2.13 -6.18 -8.71
C THR A 25 -2.11 -4.73 -9.20
N ALA A 26 -1.02 -4.00 -8.98
CA ALA A 26 -0.89 -2.61 -9.46
C ALA A 26 -0.93 -2.49 -10.98
N ARG A 27 -0.31 -3.44 -11.72
CA ARG A 27 -0.39 -3.49 -13.19
C ARG A 27 -1.81 -3.73 -13.69
N GLU A 28 -2.57 -4.60 -13.03
CA GLU A 28 -3.98 -4.77 -13.36
C GLU A 28 -4.78 -3.51 -13.07
N MET A 29 -4.52 -2.81 -11.96
CA MET A 29 -5.20 -1.53 -11.68
C MET A 29 -4.86 -0.47 -12.73
N ALA A 30 -3.61 -0.41 -13.19
CA ALA A 30 -3.20 0.49 -14.26
C ALA A 30 -3.86 0.20 -15.62
N ARG A 31 -4.31 -1.04 -15.84
CA ARG A 31 -4.97 -1.49 -17.07
C ARG A 31 -6.49 -1.29 -17.03
N LEU A 32 -7.10 -1.32 -15.85
CA LEU A 32 -8.54 -1.17 -15.68
C LEU A 32 -8.96 0.31 -15.78
N PRO A 33 -10.19 0.60 -16.24
CA PRO A 33 -10.72 1.96 -16.30
C PRO A 33 -11.19 2.41 -14.90
N VAL A 34 -10.26 2.57 -13.97
CA VAL A 34 -10.50 3.06 -12.60
C VAL A 34 -9.90 4.45 -12.44
N ASP A 35 -10.61 5.32 -11.74
CA ASP A 35 -10.27 6.74 -11.64
C ASP A 35 -9.28 7.00 -10.49
N SER A 36 -9.39 6.21 -9.41
CA SER A 36 -8.53 6.35 -8.24
C SER A 36 -8.16 5.01 -7.59
N ILE A 37 -7.06 5.03 -6.85
CA ILE A 37 -6.58 3.92 -6.04
C ILE A 37 -6.31 4.38 -4.60
N LYS A 38 -6.71 3.53 -3.66
CA LYS A 38 -6.50 3.71 -2.23
C LYS A 38 -5.56 2.60 -1.75
N LEU A 39 -4.30 2.95 -1.53
CA LEU A 39 -3.29 2.01 -1.06
C LEU A 39 -3.29 1.90 0.47
N HIS A 40 -2.97 0.73 0.99
CA HIS A 40 -3.04 0.43 2.41
C HIS A 40 -2.06 -0.69 2.75
N ASN A 41 -1.17 -0.50 3.71
CA ASN A 41 -0.41 -1.60 4.28
C ASN A 41 -1.33 -2.51 5.12
N LEU A 42 -1.13 -3.83 5.08
CA LEU A 42 -1.80 -4.70 6.04
C LEU A 42 -1.37 -4.32 7.46
N TYR A 43 -2.35 -4.20 8.36
CA TYR A 43 -2.11 -4.09 9.79
C TYR A 43 -3.13 -4.95 10.53
N ALA A 44 -2.78 -5.35 11.75
CA ALA A 44 -3.64 -6.10 12.65
C ALA A 44 -4.26 -5.18 13.71
N VAL A 45 -5.54 -5.40 13.99
CA VAL A 45 -6.28 -4.76 15.09
C VAL A 45 -6.89 -5.80 16.01
N LYS A 46 -6.98 -5.48 17.30
CA LYS A 46 -7.51 -6.35 18.35
C LYS A 46 -8.88 -6.91 17.97
N ARG A 47 -9.17 -8.13 18.45
CA ARG A 47 -10.45 -8.83 18.23
C ARG A 47 -10.72 -9.15 16.75
N THR A 48 -9.67 -9.47 16.01
CA THR A 48 -9.77 -10.00 14.65
C THR A 48 -8.96 -11.30 14.54
N PRO A 49 -9.32 -12.23 13.64
CA PRO A 49 -8.53 -13.43 13.40
C PRO A 49 -7.07 -13.11 13.05
N LEU A 50 -6.84 -12.03 12.32
CA LEU A 50 -5.49 -11.58 11.97
C LEU A 50 -4.65 -11.20 13.20
N ALA A 51 -5.25 -10.59 14.23
CA ALA A 51 -4.53 -10.30 15.47
C ALA A 51 -4.08 -11.57 16.18
N ASP A 52 -4.95 -12.59 16.24
CA ASP A 52 -4.60 -13.87 16.87
C ASP A 52 -3.49 -14.58 16.08
N GLN A 53 -3.58 -14.57 14.75
CA GLN A 53 -2.56 -15.13 13.85
C GLN A 53 -1.20 -14.45 14.02
N VAL A 54 -1.17 -13.12 14.11
CA VAL A 54 0.07 -12.36 14.34
C VAL A 54 0.66 -12.66 15.71
N GLN A 55 -0.17 -12.74 16.76
CA GLN A 55 0.27 -13.08 18.11
C GLN A 55 0.82 -14.51 18.23
N ASN A 56 0.27 -15.44 17.45
CA ASN A 56 0.74 -16.82 17.39
C ASN A 56 1.96 -17.03 16.49
N GLY A 57 2.40 -15.99 15.75
CA GLY A 57 3.48 -16.09 14.77
C GLY A 57 3.09 -16.82 13.47
N GLU A 58 1.79 -16.96 13.20
CA GLU A 58 1.26 -17.57 11.97
C GLU A 58 1.29 -16.59 10.79
N VAL A 59 1.20 -15.29 11.08
CA VAL A 59 1.29 -14.21 10.08
C VAL A 59 2.37 -13.22 10.51
N GLU A 60 3.33 -12.99 9.62
CA GLU A 60 4.31 -11.91 9.74
C GLU A 60 3.81 -10.68 8.97
N LEU A 61 3.78 -9.52 9.64
CA LEU A 61 3.39 -8.26 9.03
C LEU A 61 4.59 -7.59 8.38
N MET A 62 4.37 -6.96 7.22
CA MET A 62 5.41 -6.31 6.43
C MET A 62 6.17 -5.25 7.24
N ASN A 63 7.50 -5.23 7.14
CA ASN A 63 8.30 -4.16 7.72
C ASN A 63 8.20 -2.88 6.86
N ARG A 64 8.55 -1.74 7.47
CA ARG A 64 8.40 -0.42 6.85
C ARG A 64 9.21 -0.29 5.56
N ASP A 65 10.44 -0.76 5.55
CA ASP A 65 11.36 -0.50 4.44
C ASP A 65 10.95 -1.33 3.20
N ASP A 66 10.54 -2.58 3.39
CA ASP A 66 9.92 -3.38 2.33
C ASP A 66 8.61 -2.74 1.83
N TYR A 67 7.77 -2.23 2.74
CA TYR A 67 6.54 -1.53 2.36
C TYR A 67 6.82 -0.31 1.50
N VAL A 68 7.74 0.56 1.93
CA VAL A 68 8.12 1.79 1.22
C VAL A 68 8.69 1.46 -0.15
N ARG A 69 9.59 0.47 -0.25
CA ARG A 69 10.13 0.02 -1.54
C ARG A 69 9.00 -0.41 -2.49
N THR A 70 8.12 -1.29 -2.02
CA THR A 70 6.99 -1.83 -2.80
C THR A 70 6.04 -0.73 -3.24
N LEU A 71 5.69 0.16 -2.31
CA LEU A 71 4.79 1.28 -2.58
C LEU A 71 5.36 2.20 -3.67
N VAL A 72 6.65 2.54 -3.60
CA VAL A 72 7.29 3.35 -4.63
C VAL A 72 7.30 2.63 -5.98
N ASP A 73 7.65 1.34 -6.02
CA ASP A 73 7.58 0.54 -7.25
C ASP A 73 6.19 0.55 -7.88
N ILE A 74 5.13 0.48 -7.06
CA ILE A 74 3.73 0.59 -7.48
C ILE A 74 3.45 1.99 -8.04
N LEU A 75 3.82 3.05 -7.33
CA LEU A 75 3.59 4.44 -7.77
C LEU A 75 4.22 4.70 -9.13
N GLU A 76 5.43 4.19 -9.38
CA GLU A 76 6.14 4.37 -10.65
C GLU A 76 5.41 3.80 -11.87
N ILE A 77 4.61 2.74 -11.70
CA ILE A 77 3.94 2.03 -12.78
C ILE A 77 2.45 2.36 -12.93
N LEU A 78 1.85 3.05 -11.94
CA LEU A 78 0.47 3.52 -12.03
C LEU A 78 0.34 4.63 -13.08
N PRO A 79 -0.82 4.78 -13.73
CA PRO A 79 -1.04 5.85 -14.69
C PRO A 79 -0.86 7.22 -14.02
N PRO A 80 -0.22 8.20 -14.69
CA PRO A 80 0.02 9.52 -14.10
C PRO A 80 -1.26 10.33 -13.86
N HIS A 81 -2.38 9.94 -14.49
CA HIS A 81 -3.69 10.56 -14.31
C HIS A 81 -4.54 9.92 -13.21
N MET A 82 -4.15 8.74 -12.70
CA MET A 82 -4.89 8.05 -11.64
C MET A 82 -4.65 8.76 -10.30
N LEU A 83 -5.73 9.06 -9.58
CA LEU A 83 -5.62 9.69 -8.26
C LEU A 83 -5.21 8.64 -7.21
N VAL A 84 -4.10 8.86 -6.51
CA VAL A 84 -3.74 8.08 -5.32
C VAL A 84 -4.36 8.76 -4.10
N GLU A 85 -5.46 8.20 -3.58
CA GLU A 85 -6.20 8.81 -2.46
C GLU A 85 -5.43 8.75 -1.14
N ARG A 86 -4.64 7.69 -0.94
CA ARG A 86 -3.76 7.52 0.22
C ARG A 86 -2.71 6.45 -0.05
N ILE A 87 -1.67 6.48 0.79
CA ILE A 87 -0.52 5.57 0.73
C ILE A 87 -0.29 4.78 2.01
N SER A 88 -1.15 4.88 3.03
CA SER A 88 -1.02 4.11 4.26
C SER A 88 -2.36 3.97 4.98
N GLY A 89 -2.43 2.94 5.83
CA GLY A 89 -3.55 2.71 6.72
C GLY A 89 -3.59 3.60 7.95
N ASP A 90 -4.73 3.58 8.63
CA ASP A 90 -4.90 4.21 9.93
C ASP A 90 -5.73 3.31 10.83
N ALA A 91 -5.29 3.18 12.08
CA ALA A 91 -5.99 2.42 13.09
C ALA A 91 -5.89 3.16 14.43
N PRO A 92 -6.99 3.21 15.20
CA PRO A 92 -6.94 3.77 16.55
C PRO A 92 -5.88 3.05 17.40
N PRO A 93 -4.95 3.77 18.05
CA PRO A 93 -3.84 3.17 18.80
C PRO A 93 -4.29 2.15 19.85
N ASP A 94 -5.41 2.41 20.53
CA ASP A 94 -5.97 1.54 21.57
C ASP A 94 -6.34 0.14 21.05
N TYR A 95 -6.58 0.01 19.75
CA TYR A 95 -6.99 -1.23 19.09
C TYR A 95 -5.90 -1.79 18.18
N PHE A 96 -4.75 -1.13 18.06
CA PHE A 96 -3.68 -1.54 17.16
C PHE A 96 -2.84 -2.69 17.73
N VAL A 97 -2.48 -3.65 16.88
CA VAL A 97 -1.59 -4.77 17.22
C VAL A 97 -0.24 -4.62 16.52
N GLY A 98 -0.23 -4.25 15.25
CA GLY A 98 0.99 -4.05 14.49
C GLY A 98 0.74 -3.90 12.99
N PRO A 99 1.77 -3.59 12.19
CA PRO A 99 3.14 -3.35 12.63
C PRO A 99 3.31 -1.92 13.18
N SER A 100 4.12 -1.73 14.24
CA SER A 100 4.19 -0.48 15.03
C SER A 100 4.46 0.78 14.20
N TRP A 101 5.20 0.66 13.11
CA TRP A 101 5.56 1.77 12.23
C TRP A 101 4.34 2.45 11.58
N CYS A 102 3.18 1.78 11.48
CA CYS A 102 2.00 2.38 10.86
C CYS A 102 1.38 3.52 11.68
N LEU A 103 1.69 3.57 12.98
CA LEU A 103 1.22 4.64 13.85
C LEU A 103 1.97 5.97 13.59
N ASP A 104 3.16 5.91 12.98
CA ASP A 104 3.97 7.07 12.64
C ASP A 104 3.82 7.44 11.15
N LYS A 105 2.65 7.98 10.80
CA LYS A 105 2.35 8.41 9.43
C LYS A 105 3.34 9.45 8.89
N PRO A 106 3.77 10.47 9.66
CA PRO A 106 4.80 11.40 9.19
C PRO A 106 6.09 10.71 8.79
N ALA A 107 6.56 9.73 9.57
CA ALA A 107 7.77 8.98 9.23
C ALA A 107 7.59 8.12 7.98
N VAL A 108 6.41 7.51 7.78
CA VAL A 108 6.12 6.75 6.54
C VAL A 108 6.12 7.67 5.32
N LEU A 109 5.46 8.83 5.41
CA LEU A 109 5.42 9.79 4.31
C LEU A 109 6.83 10.32 3.98
N LEU A 110 7.63 10.64 4.99
CA LEU A 110 9.02 11.05 4.81
C LEU A 110 9.83 9.96 4.13
N ALA A 111 9.72 8.70 4.59
CA ALA A 111 10.44 7.59 3.97
C ALA A 111 10.06 7.37 2.50
N VAL A 112 8.77 7.56 2.15
CA VAL A 112 8.33 7.49 0.75
C VAL A 112 8.92 8.63 -0.08
N ASN A 113 8.89 9.86 0.43
CA ASN A 113 9.49 11.00 -0.27
C ASN A 113 11.01 10.84 -0.45
N ASP A 114 11.71 10.43 0.60
CA ASP A 114 13.15 10.16 0.57
C ASP A 114 13.47 9.07 -0.47
N GLU A 115 12.65 8.02 -0.55
CA GLU A 115 12.84 6.94 -1.52
C GLU A 115 12.54 7.39 -2.96
N LEU A 116 11.53 8.25 -3.15
CA LEU A 116 11.24 8.86 -4.44
C LEU A 116 12.41 9.74 -4.91
N GLU A 117 12.92 10.61 -4.03
CA GLU A 117 14.07 11.49 -4.30
C GLU A 117 15.35 10.67 -4.58
N ARG A 118 15.63 9.65 -3.77
CA ARG A 118 16.80 8.78 -3.93
C ARG A 118 16.82 8.08 -5.28
N ARG A 119 15.66 7.73 -5.83
CA ARG A 119 15.50 7.09 -7.15
C ARG A 119 15.34 8.07 -8.29
N ASP A 120 15.30 9.38 -8.01
CA ASP A 120 14.95 10.43 -8.97
C ASP A 120 13.62 10.12 -9.67
N THR A 121 12.60 9.67 -8.93
CA THR A 121 11.38 9.07 -9.49
C THR A 121 10.09 9.75 -9.01
N TRP A 122 8.98 9.42 -9.66
CA TRP A 122 7.65 9.97 -9.36
C TRP A 122 6.54 9.01 -9.84
N GLN A 123 5.30 9.31 -9.46
CA GLN A 123 4.15 8.52 -9.90
C GLN A 123 4.04 8.48 -11.44
N GLY A 124 4.00 7.27 -12.00
CA GLY A 124 3.86 7.05 -13.43
C GLY A 124 5.13 7.28 -14.26
N LYS A 125 6.32 7.41 -13.64
CA LYS A 125 7.59 7.52 -14.38
C LYS A 125 7.80 6.38 -15.37
N PHE A 126 7.38 5.17 -15.02
CA PHE A 126 7.52 3.96 -15.84
C PHE A 126 6.19 3.46 -16.41
N TYR A 127 5.13 4.26 -16.33
CA TYR A 127 3.86 3.91 -16.94
C TYR A 127 3.97 3.87 -18.47
N SER A 128 3.53 2.77 -19.06
CA SER A 128 3.40 2.61 -20.51
C SER A 128 1.92 2.33 -20.84
N PRO A 129 1.30 3.11 -21.76
CA PRO A 129 -0.10 2.93 -22.15
C PRO A 129 -0.42 1.56 -22.77
#